data_AF-A0A952AW09-F1
#
_entry.id   AF-A0A952AW09-F1
#
_cell.length_a   1.000
_cell.length_b   1.000
_cell.length_c   1.000
_cell.angle_alpha   90.00
_cell.angle_beta   90.00
_cell.angle_gamma   90.00
#
_symmetry.space_group_name_H-M   'P 1'
#
loop_
_entity.id
_entity.type
_entity.pdbx_description
1 polymer ?
#
loop_
_entity_poly.entity_id
_entity_poly.type
_entity_poly.pdbx_seq_one_letter_code
_entity_poly.pdbx_strand_id
1 'polypeptide(L)'
;MQRLKEGFTGVVNPFGGKKYIVSLRPEDVICFVFWSKNFSPFIDNLRIVEESGYRFYFNYTITALPALFENDVEKEAAIAALKQLSGIYSPAHINWRFDPIILSSDYDRDFYVRAFEELASELGGYVERCYFSFVTQYSKVIRNFRELERTQKLKITDCSEDY
;
A
#
# COMPACT_ATOMS: atom_id res chain seq x y z
N MET A 1 -6.23 3.31 18.53
CA MET A 1 -5.82 4.45 19.38
C MET A 1 -5.44 4.06 20.81
N GLN A 2 -6.06 3.05 21.43
CA GLN A 2 -5.72 2.65 22.82
C GLN A 2 -4.23 2.36 23.06
N ARG A 3 -3.56 1.62 22.16
CA ARG A 3 -2.13 1.31 22.30
C ARG A 3 -1.23 2.55 22.25
N LEU A 4 -1.59 3.54 21.44
CA LEU A 4 -0.89 4.83 21.40
C LEU A 4 -1.01 5.54 22.75
N LYS A 5 -2.21 5.54 23.35
CA LYS A 5 -2.45 6.10 24.69
C LYS A 5 -1.69 5.35 25.78
N GLU A 6 -1.55 4.03 25.66
CA GLU A 6 -0.78 3.21 26.59
C GLU A 6 0.74 3.36 26.41
N GLY A 7 1.20 3.91 25.28
CA GLY A 7 2.61 4.17 25.01
C GLY A 7 3.42 2.93 24.60
N PHE A 8 2.78 1.80 24.29
CA PHE A 8 3.46 0.61 23.77
C PHE A 8 2.52 -0.33 23.01
N THR A 9 3.10 -1.21 22.19
CA THR A 9 2.38 -2.32 21.54
C THR A 9 3.20 -3.61 21.49
N GLY A 10 2.50 -4.74 21.47
CA GLY A 10 3.12 -6.06 21.26
C GLY A 10 3.14 -6.42 19.78
N VAL A 11 4.26 -6.95 19.29
CA VAL A 11 4.43 -7.39 17.89
C VAL A 11 5.02 -8.79 17.85
N VAL A 12 4.57 -9.59 16.88
CA VAL A 12 5.11 -10.93 16.59
C VAL A 12 5.90 -10.85 15.29
N ASN A 13 7.16 -11.29 15.30
CA ASN A 13 7.96 -11.36 14.09
C ASN A 13 7.36 -12.40 13.12
N PRO A 14 7.08 -12.04 11.85
CA PRO A 14 6.41 -12.93 10.90
C PRO A 14 7.26 -14.12 10.43
N PHE A 15 8.60 -14.04 10.55
CA PHE A 15 9.53 -15.08 10.09
C PHE A 15 9.94 -16.07 11.19
N GLY A 16 9.83 -15.68 12.47
CA GLY A 16 10.33 -16.49 13.59
C GLY A 16 9.43 -16.57 14.81
N GLY A 17 8.26 -15.91 14.82
CA GLY A 17 7.29 -15.96 15.91
C GLY A 17 7.72 -15.30 17.23
N LYS A 18 8.96 -14.77 17.30
CA LYS A 18 9.45 -14.07 18.48
C LYS A 18 8.59 -12.84 18.78
N LYS A 19 8.25 -12.67 20.06
CA LYS A 19 7.41 -11.57 20.55
C LYS A 19 8.28 -10.43 21.07
N TYR A 20 7.86 -9.20 20.77
CA TYR A 20 8.53 -7.97 21.17
C TYR A 20 7.50 -6.99 21.71
N ILE A 21 7.94 -6.14 22.64
CA ILE A 21 7.22 -4.93 23.04
C ILE A 21 7.94 -3.76 22.39
N VAL A 22 7.19 -2.92 21.70
CA VAL A 22 7.69 -1.73 21.01
C VAL A 22 7.14 -0.52 21.72
N SER A 23 8.03 0.41 22.11
CA SER A 23 7.61 1.69 22.66
C SER A 23 6.89 2.51 21.60
N LEU A 24 5.80 3.14 22.02
CA LEU A 24 5.05 4.12 21.24
C LEU A 24 5.07 5.48 21.93
N ARG A 25 6.05 5.78 22.78
CA ARG A 25 6.18 7.10 23.41
C ARG A 25 6.82 8.11 22.44
N PRO A 26 6.48 9.41 22.50
CA PRO A 26 7.01 10.40 21.57
C PRO A 26 8.53 10.48 21.54
N GLU A 27 9.19 10.31 22.68
CA GLU A 27 10.65 10.33 22.81
C GLU A 27 11.36 9.14 22.14
N ASP A 28 10.64 8.03 21.96
CA ASP A 28 11.18 6.79 21.38
C ASP A 28 10.80 6.64 19.88
N VAL A 29 9.89 7.48 19.37
CA VAL A 29 9.32 7.37 18.02
C VAL A 29 9.63 8.61 17.20
N ILE A 30 10.53 8.46 16.22
CA ILE A 30 10.86 9.55 15.29
C ILE A 30 9.70 9.86 14.34
N CYS A 31 9.02 8.82 13.82
CA CYS A 31 7.96 8.97 12.83
C CYS A 31 7.12 7.69 12.73
N PHE A 32 5.81 7.82 12.50
CA PHE A 32 4.96 6.73 12.05
C PHE A 32 4.93 6.64 10.53
N VAL A 33 4.83 5.40 10.04
CA VAL A 33 4.56 5.13 8.62
C VAL A 33 3.25 4.40 8.55
N PHE A 34 2.22 5.07 8.04
CA PHE A 34 0.92 4.44 7.84
C PHE A 34 0.85 3.84 6.45
N TRP A 35 0.38 2.61 6.34
CA TRP A 35 0.30 1.90 5.06
C TRP A 35 -1.07 1.29 4.87
N SER A 36 -1.79 1.72 3.84
CA SER A 36 -3.09 1.17 3.49
C SER A 36 -3.38 1.35 2.00
N LYS A 37 -4.41 0.65 1.54
CA LYS A 37 -5.12 0.90 0.28
C LYS A 37 -6.37 1.76 0.49
N ASN A 38 -6.84 1.85 1.73
CA ASN A 38 -8.01 2.61 2.13
C ASN A 38 -7.75 3.25 3.50
N PHE A 39 -7.58 4.57 3.51
CA PHE A 39 -7.42 5.34 4.75
C PHE A 39 -8.73 5.92 5.28
N SER A 40 -9.83 5.86 4.54
CA SER A 40 -11.12 6.47 4.96
C SER A 40 -11.53 6.13 6.39
N PRO A 41 -11.39 4.89 6.90
CA PRO A 41 -11.75 4.56 8.29
C PRO A 41 -10.81 5.17 9.35
N PHE A 42 -9.64 5.65 8.93
CA PHE A 42 -8.58 6.11 9.81
C PHE A 42 -8.39 7.63 9.80
N ILE A 43 -8.94 8.35 8.81
CA ILE A 43 -8.73 9.80 8.64
C ILE A 43 -9.01 10.57 9.94
N ASP A 44 -10.16 10.32 10.58
CA ASP A 44 -10.56 11.03 11.80
C ASP A 44 -9.61 10.77 12.98
N ASN A 45 -8.94 9.62 13.00
CA ASN A 45 -7.99 9.26 14.05
C ASN A 45 -6.61 9.88 13.82
N LEU A 46 -6.28 10.38 12.62
CA LEU A 46 -4.99 10.99 12.35
C LEU A 46 -4.77 12.26 13.17
N ARG A 47 -5.85 13.00 13.43
CA ARG A 47 -5.82 14.17 14.30
C ARG A 47 -5.32 13.82 15.72
N ILE A 48 -5.71 12.66 16.25
CA ILE A 48 -5.23 12.19 17.56
C ILE A 48 -3.71 11.94 17.53
N VAL A 49 -3.20 11.41 16.42
CA VAL A 49 -1.76 11.15 16.24
C VAL A 49 -0.98 12.47 16.17
N GLU A 50 -1.50 13.44 15.42
CA GLU A 50 -0.91 14.77 15.29
C GLU A 50 -0.93 15.55 16.60
N GLU A 51 -2.07 15.61 17.29
CA GLU A 51 -2.21 16.29 18.60
C GLU A 51 -1.35 15.64 19.69
N SER A 52 -0.96 14.37 19.52
CA SER A 52 -0.02 13.68 20.41
C SER A 52 1.45 13.99 20.10
N GLY A 53 1.74 14.85 19.11
CA GLY A 53 3.08 15.32 18.77
C GLY A 53 3.88 14.43 17.82
N TYR A 54 3.25 13.43 17.19
CA TYR A 54 3.96 12.53 16.28
C TYR A 54 4.01 13.07 14.85
N ARG A 55 5.13 12.80 14.20
CA ARG A 55 5.27 12.95 12.74
C ARG A 55 4.83 11.67 12.06
N PHE A 56 4.24 11.78 10.88
CA PHE A 56 3.88 10.62 10.07
C PHE A 56 3.87 10.93 8.58
N TYR A 57 3.95 9.88 7.78
CA TYR A 57 3.67 9.91 6.36
C TYR A 57 2.93 8.64 5.94
N PHE A 58 2.41 8.65 4.72
CA PHE A 58 1.56 7.59 4.18
C PHE A 58 2.27 6.85 3.05
N ASN A 59 2.23 5.52 3.13
CA ASN A 59 2.38 4.63 1.99
C ASN A 59 0.98 4.27 1.51
N TYR A 60 0.52 4.92 0.44
CA TYR A 60 -0.82 4.72 -0.10
C TYR A 60 -0.72 3.84 -1.36
N THR A 61 -1.20 2.60 -1.28
CA THR A 61 -1.23 1.71 -2.44
C THR A 61 -2.50 1.93 -3.27
N ILE A 62 -2.33 2.39 -4.51
CA ILE A 62 -3.36 2.40 -5.56
C ILE A 62 -2.70 1.77 -6.79
N THR A 63 -3.20 0.61 -7.21
CA THR A 63 -2.65 -0.16 -8.33
C THR A 63 -3.61 -0.11 -9.52
N ALA A 64 -3.18 -0.68 -10.65
CA ALA A 64 -4.05 -1.04 -11.76
C ALA A 64 -4.38 -2.54 -11.75
N LEU A 65 -4.24 -3.21 -10.60
CA LEU A 65 -4.49 -4.64 -10.54
C LEU A 65 -5.96 -4.91 -10.88
N PRO A 66 -6.22 -5.81 -11.84
CA PRO A 66 -7.57 -6.28 -12.10
C PRO A 66 -8.22 -6.86 -10.85
N ALA A 67 -9.55 -6.80 -10.77
CA ALA A 67 -10.33 -7.37 -9.66
C ALA A 67 -9.92 -8.81 -9.33
N LEU A 68 -9.51 -9.57 -10.35
CA LEU A 68 -8.98 -10.91 -10.19
C LEU A 68 -7.85 -11.03 -9.14
N PHE A 69 -6.99 -10.02 -9.03
CA PHE A 69 -5.87 -10.00 -8.09
C PHE A 69 -6.17 -9.19 -6.82
N GLU A 70 -7.17 -8.30 -6.87
CA GLU A 70 -7.47 -7.35 -5.80
C GLU A 70 -8.97 -7.00 -5.78
N ASN A 71 -9.71 -7.44 -4.75
CA ASN A 71 -11.17 -7.25 -4.68
C ASN A 71 -11.67 -6.35 -3.54
N ASP A 72 -10.80 -5.91 -2.64
CA ASP A 72 -11.24 -5.39 -1.33
C ASP A 72 -11.36 -3.85 -1.26
N VAL A 73 -10.97 -3.12 -2.32
CA VAL A 73 -11.03 -1.65 -2.35
C VAL A 73 -11.43 -1.13 -3.72
N GLU A 74 -12.55 -0.41 -3.78
CA GLU A 74 -12.99 0.34 -4.98
C GLU A 74 -11.98 1.44 -5.33
N LYS A 75 -11.51 1.46 -6.57
CA LYS A 75 -10.43 2.34 -7.04
C LYS A 75 -10.79 3.82 -6.89
N GLU A 76 -12.00 4.19 -7.25
CA GLU A 76 -12.51 5.57 -7.19
C GLU A 76 -12.56 6.07 -5.75
N ALA A 77 -12.99 5.21 -4.81
CA ALA A 77 -13.01 5.53 -3.39
C ALA A 77 -11.58 5.71 -2.84
N ALA A 78 -10.63 4.86 -3.26
CA ALA A 78 -9.22 5.00 -2.88
C ALA A 78 -8.61 6.31 -3.39
N ILE A 79 -8.90 6.70 -4.63
CA ILE A 79 -8.42 7.96 -5.23
C ILE A 79 -9.03 9.15 -4.49
N ALA A 80 -10.33 9.13 -4.21
CA ALA A 80 -11.00 10.20 -3.45
C ALA A 80 -10.39 10.36 -2.05
N ALA A 81 -10.16 9.26 -1.34
CA ALA A 81 -9.53 9.29 -0.01
C ALA A 81 -8.08 9.78 -0.06
N LEU A 82 -7.31 9.42 -1.10
CA LEU A 82 -5.96 9.95 -1.30
C LEU A 82 -5.98 11.46 -1.54
N LYS A 83 -6.87 11.96 -2.41
CA LYS A 83 -7.02 13.40 -2.66
C LYS A 83 -7.42 14.16 -1.39
N GLN A 84 -8.34 13.58 -0.59
CA GLN A 84 -8.72 14.14 0.70
C GLN A 84 -7.52 14.22 1.65
N LEU A 85 -6.74 13.15 1.80
CA LEU A 85 -5.54 13.15 2.65
C LEU A 85 -4.50 14.18 2.19
N SER A 86 -4.29 14.27 0.88
CA SER A 86 -3.35 15.23 0.31
C SER A 86 -3.77 16.69 0.61
N GLY A 87 -5.07 16.97 0.53
CA GLY A 87 -5.63 18.27 0.88
C GLY A 87 -5.58 18.62 2.37
N ILE A 88 -5.66 17.62 3.25
CA ILE A 88 -5.53 17.82 4.71
C ILE A 88 -4.07 18.10 5.10
N TYR A 89 -3.12 17.36 4.51
CA TYR A 89 -1.71 17.42 4.89
C TYR A 89 -0.85 18.10 3.82
N SER A 90 -0.45 17.34 2.81
CA SER A 90 0.25 17.82 1.62
C SER A 90 0.59 16.64 0.71
N PRO A 91 0.78 16.87 -0.61
CA PRO A 91 1.34 15.88 -1.54
C PRO A 91 2.63 15.21 -1.07
N ALA A 92 3.49 15.93 -0.33
CA ALA A 92 4.76 15.41 0.17
C ALA A 92 4.61 14.37 1.30
N HIS A 93 3.44 14.32 1.96
CA HIS A 93 3.16 13.33 3.01
C HIS A 93 2.77 11.96 2.45
N ILE A 94 2.51 11.85 1.14
CA ILE A 94 1.98 10.64 0.53
C ILE A 94 2.98 10.08 -0.47
N ASN A 95 3.44 8.87 -0.19
CA ASN A 95 4.10 8.01 -1.14
C ASN A 95 3.04 7.15 -1.82
N TRP A 96 2.70 7.48 -3.07
CA TRP A 96 1.88 6.61 -3.89
C TRP A 96 2.66 5.34 -4.20
N ARG A 97 2.02 4.18 -4.05
CA ARG A 97 2.59 2.89 -4.40
C ARG A 97 1.75 2.26 -5.50
N PHE A 98 2.27 2.32 -6.72
CA PHE A 98 1.81 1.52 -7.85
C PHE A 98 2.49 0.15 -7.78
N ASP A 99 2.28 -0.54 -6.67
CA ASP A 99 2.98 -1.76 -6.31
C ASP A 99 2.04 -2.73 -5.55
N PRO A 100 2.01 -4.03 -5.93
CA PRO A 100 2.84 -4.66 -6.97
C PRO A 100 2.23 -4.61 -8.38
N ILE A 101 3.09 -4.72 -9.40
CA ILE A 101 2.74 -5.01 -10.79
C ILE A 101 2.77 -6.53 -11.00
N ILE A 102 1.72 -7.09 -11.59
CA ILE A 102 1.60 -8.52 -11.89
C ILE A 102 1.37 -8.69 -13.40
N LEU A 103 2.43 -9.07 -14.12
CA LEU A 103 2.30 -9.35 -15.56
C LEU A 103 1.66 -10.73 -15.80
N SER A 104 0.77 -10.79 -16.77
CA SER A 104 0.18 -12.05 -17.23
C SER A 104 -0.01 -12.05 -18.75
N SER A 105 -0.53 -13.16 -19.28
CA SER A 105 -0.99 -13.26 -20.67
C SER A 105 -2.04 -12.21 -21.05
N ASP A 106 -2.79 -11.70 -20.07
CA ASP A 106 -3.96 -10.84 -20.28
C ASP A 106 -3.68 -9.40 -19.84
N TYR A 107 -2.67 -9.20 -18.98
CA TYR A 107 -2.27 -7.92 -18.41
C TYR A 107 -0.76 -7.75 -18.60
N ASP A 108 -0.39 -7.23 -19.77
CA ASP A 108 1.00 -7.05 -20.19
C ASP A 108 1.56 -5.68 -19.79
N ARG A 109 2.78 -5.39 -20.24
CA ARG A 109 3.45 -4.12 -19.95
C ARG A 109 2.66 -2.93 -20.47
N ASP A 110 2.10 -3.02 -21.67
CA ASP A 110 1.37 -1.92 -22.30
C ASP A 110 0.07 -1.61 -21.56
N PHE A 111 -0.60 -2.64 -21.03
CA PHE A 111 -1.73 -2.46 -20.12
C PHE A 111 -1.34 -1.61 -18.90
N TYR A 112 -0.26 -1.96 -18.21
CA TYR A 112 0.16 -1.24 -17.00
C TYR A 112 0.69 0.16 -17.30
N VAL A 113 1.34 0.38 -18.45
CA VAL A 113 1.77 1.73 -18.87
C VAL A 113 0.56 2.63 -19.04
N ARG A 114 -0.46 2.22 -19.80
CA ARG A 114 -1.69 3.02 -19.98
C ARG A 114 -2.39 3.29 -18.66
N ALA A 115 -2.54 2.26 -17.83
CA ALA A 115 -3.22 2.41 -16.54
C ALA A 115 -2.44 3.30 -15.55
N PHE A 116 -1.10 3.25 -15.61
CA PHE A 116 -0.25 4.16 -14.85
C PHE A 116 -0.41 5.60 -15.33
N GLU A 117 -0.43 5.85 -16.64
CA GLU A 117 -0.64 7.20 -17.21
C GLU A 117 -1.98 7.79 -16.76
N GLU A 118 -3.06 7.01 -16.83
CA GLU A 118 -4.39 7.42 -16.36
C GLU A 118 -4.37 7.80 -14.87
N LEU A 119 -3.83 6.94 -14.02
CA LEU A 119 -3.74 7.17 -12.58
C LEU A 119 -2.82 8.35 -12.24
N ALA A 120 -1.67 8.45 -12.90
CA ALA A 120 -0.72 9.54 -12.68
C ALA A 120 -1.34 10.88 -13.07
N SER A 121 -2.12 10.93 -14.16
CA SER A 121 -2.89 12.12 -14.54
C SER A 121 -3.93 12.48 -13.48
N GLU A 122 -4.62 11.49 -12.90
CA GLU A 122 -5.63 11.73 -11.87
C GLU A 122 -5.06 12.17 -10.52
N LEU A 123 -3.88 11.67 -10.17
CA LEU A 123 -3.17 11.94 -8.92
C LEU A 123 -2.21 13.12 -9.03
N GLY A 124 -2.06 13.71 -10.22
CA GLY A 124 -1.22 14.87 -10.48
C GLY A 124 -1.54 16.02 -9.53
N GLY A 125 -0.51 16.52 -8.82
CA GLY A 125 -0.66 17.58 -7.82
C GLY A 125 -1.12 17.11 -6.44
N TYR A 126 -1.49 15.83 -6.27
CA TYR A 126 -1.88 15.26 -4.99
C TYR A 126 -0.81 14.36 -4.35
N VAL A 127 0.22 13.98 -5.11
CA VAL A 127 1.39 13.22 -4.64
C VAL A 127 2.66 13.74 -5.31
N GLU A 128 3.80 13.59 -4.64
CA GLU A 128 5.13 13.96 -5.20
C GLU A 128 6.02 12.75 -5.48
N ARG A 129 5.69 11.59 -4.92
CA ARG A 129 6.49 10.38 -5.03
C ARG A 129 5.63 9.18 -5.38
N CYS A 130 6.08 8.41 -6.37
CA CYS A 130 5.53 7.11 -6.72
C CYS A 130 6.59 6.02 -6.60
N TYR A 131 6.24 4.90 -5.98
CA TYR A 131 7.01 3.66 -6.00
C TYR A 131 6.26 2.61 -6.80
N PHE A 132 6.97 1.87 -7.65
CA PHE A 132 6.46 0.70 -8.34
C PHE A 132 7.44 -0.45 -8.20
N SER A 133 6.94 -1.68 -8.23
CA SER A 133 7.78 -2.87 -8.33
C SER A 133 6.98 -4.03 -8.92
N PHE A 134 7.69 -5.03 -9.44
CA PHE A 134 7.07 -6.28 -9.88
C PHE A 134 6.94 -7.25 -8.71
N VAL A 135 5.87 -8.03 -8.70
CA VAL A 135 5.61 -8.98 -7.63
C VAL A 135 6.78 -9.95 -7.43
N THR A 136 7.27 -10.04 -6.18
CA THR A 136 8.26 -11.06 -5.82
C THR A 136 7.58 -12.41 -5.57
N GLN A 137 8.06 -13.47 -6.24
CA GLN A 137 7.49 -14.80 -6.13
C GLN A 137 8.10 -15.61 -4.97
N TYR A 138 7.57 -15.41 -3.76
CA TYR A 138 7.87 -16.30 -2.62
C TYR A 138 6.85 -17.45 -2.53
N SER A 139 7.14 -18.49 -1.74
CA SER A 139 6.39 -19.77 -1.74
C SER A 139 4.87 -19.63 -1.65
N LYS A 140 4.36 -18.65 -0.88
CA LYS A 140 2.92 -18.38 -0.77
C LYS A 140 2.34 -17.79 -2.06
N VAL A 141 3.05 -16.83 -2.67
CA VAL A 141 2.63 -16.18 -3.93
C VAL A 141 2.63 -17.19 -5.07
N ILE A 142 3.69 -18.00 -5.20
CA ILE A 142 3.77 -19.07 -6.21
C ILE A 142 2.57 -20.01 -6.10
N ARG A 143 2.22 -20.44 -4.89
CA ARG A 143 1.06 -21.31 -4.67
C ARG A 143 -0.24 -20.66 -5.12
N ASN A 144 -0.46 -19.40 -4.77
CA ASN A 144 -1.67 -18.67 -5.14
C ASN A 144 -1.75 -18.45 -6.66
N PHE A 145 -0.64 -18.12 -7.32
CA PHE A 145 -0.59 -17.95 -8.76
C PHE A 145 -0.88 -19.24 -9.51
N ARG A 146 -0.31 -20.38 -9.09
CA ARG A 146 -0.62 -21.68 -9.72
C ARG A 146 -2.11 -22.03 -9.65
N GLU A 147 -2.77 -21.71 -8.54
CA GLU A 147 -4.21 -21.90 -8.40
C GLU A 147 -4.99 -20.96 -9.34
N LEU A 148 -4.55 -19.71 -9.44
CA LEU A 148 -5.14 -18.71 -10.34
C LEU A 148 -5.01 -19.12 -11.82
N GLU A 149 -3.81 -19.50 -12.26
CA GLU A 149 -3.55 -19.95 -13.63
C GLU A 149 -4.43 -21.15 -14.01
N ARG A 150 -4.60 -22.11 -13.07
CA ARG A 150 -5.44 -23.29 -13.26
C ARG A 150 -6.93 -22.93 -13.41
N THR A 151 -7.41 -21.94 -12.65
CA THR A 151 -8.83 -21.59 -12.59
C THR A 151 -9.26 -20.58 -13.65
N GLN A 152 -8.36 -19.69 -14.06
CA GLN A 152 -8.69 -18.54 -14.90
C GLN A 152 -8.09 -18.63 -16.31
N LYS A 153 -7.34 -19.69 -16.64
CA LYS A 153 -6.64 -19.87 -17.93
C LYS A 153 -5.71 -18.72 -18.33
N LEU A 154 -5.17 -17.99 -17.35
CA LEU A 154 -4.11 -17.00 -17.55
C LEU A 154 -2.74 -17.62 -17.24
N LYS A 155 -1.68 -17.01 -17.77
CA LYS A 155 -0.30 -17.35 -17.40
C LYS A 155 0.38 -16.15 -16.76
N ILE A 156 0.91 -16.31 -15.55
CA ILE A 156 1.67 -15.28 -14.85
C ILE A 156 3.10 -15.26 -15.38
N THR A 157 3.63 -14.06 -15.60
CA THR A 157 5.04 -13.87 -15.98
C THR A 157 5.86 -13.65 -14.73
N ASP A 158 6.91 -14.46 -14.54
CA ASP A 158 7.88 -14.23 -13.49
C ASP A 158 8.87 -13.14 -13.92
N CYS A 159 8.83 -12.01 -13.23
CA CYS A 159 9.71 -10.87 -13.48
C CYS A 159 10.83 -10.79 -12.43
N SER A 160 10.99 -11.82 -11.58
CA SER A 160 12.00 -11.80 -10.51
C SER A 160 13.43 -11.93 -11.01
N GLU A 161 13.62 -12.38 -12.26
CA GLU A 161 14.93 -12.50 -12.93
C GLU A 161 15.24 -11.36 -13.92
N ASP A 162 14.30 -10.43 -14.14
CA ASP A 162 14.44 -9.35 -15.13
C ASP A 162 15.26 -8.13 -14.61
N TYR A 163 15.95 -8.28 -13.47
CA TYR A 163 16.71 -7.22 -12.78
C TYR A 163 18.11 -7.63 -12.35
#